data_AF-A0A382UTN6-F1
#
_entry.id   AF-A0A382UTN6-F1
#
_cell.length_a   1.000
_cell.length_b   1.000
_cell.length_c   1.000
_cell.angle_alpha   90.00
_cell.angle_beta   90.00
_cell.angle_gamma   90.00
#
_symmetry.space_group_name_H-M   'P 1'
#
loop_
_entity.id
_entity.type
_entity.pdbx_description
1 polymer ?
#
loop_
_entity_poly.entity_id
_entity_poly.type
_entity_poly.pdbx_seq_one_letter_code
_entity_poly.pdbx_strand_id
1 'polypeptide(L)' 'VTNYKFLQNGPDNATSTVLLAHGAGAPMDSPFLTTIAKQLGENKKRILRFEFPYMQMRRVDGRR' A
#
# COMPACT_ATOMS: atom_id res chain seq x y z
N VAL A 1 4.74 -4.00 -20.23
CA VAL A 1 5.29 -3.88 -18.86
C VAL A 1 4.12 -3.67 -17.91
N THR A 2 3.87 -4.57 -16.97
CA THR A 2 2.77 -4.43 -16.02
C THR A 2 3.05 -3.24 -15.10
N ASN A 3 2.19 -2.21 -15.11
CA ASN A 3 2.38 -1.02 -14.30
C ASN A 3 1.85 -1.28 -12.88
N TYR A 4 2.74 -1.60 -11.95
CA TYR A 4 2.36 -1.83 -10.55
C TYR A 4 2.22 -0.49 -9.81
N LYS A 5 0.99 -0.16 -9.38
CA LYS A 5 0.72 1.05 -8.59
C LYS A 5 0.96 0.77 -7.11
N PHE A 6 1.80 1.60 -6.49
CA PHE A 6 2.04 1.61 -5.05
C PHE A 6 1.48 2.89 -4.42
N LEU A 7 1.05 2.80 -3.16
CA LEU A 7 0.93 3.96 -2.27
C LEU A 7 2.17 4.04 -1.39
N GLN A 8 2.67 5.26 -1.18
CA GLN A 8 3.89 5.48 -0.41
C GLN A 8 3.67 6.41 0.78
N ASN A 9 4.39 6.11 1.87
CA ASN A 9 4.59 7.00 3.01
C ASN A 9 6.07 7.05 3.41
N GLY A 10 6.50 8.14 4.03
CA GLY A 10 7.89 8.34 4.46
C GLY A 10 8.82 8.80 3.32
N PRO A 11 10.12 9.00 3.63
CA PRO A 11 11.09 9.56 2.69
C PRO A 11 11.51 8.55 1.62
N ASP A 12 11.69 9.02 0.39
CA ASP A 12 12.15 8.20 -0.77
C ASP A 12 13.52 7.56 -0.55
N ASN A 13 14.38 8.25 0.21
CA ASN A 13 15.76 7.87 0.48
C ASN A 13 15.95 7.19 1.86
N ALA A 14 14.89 6.63 2.45
CA ALA A 14 15.03 5.84 3.67
C ALA A 14 15.99 4.66 3.46
N THR A 15 16.78 4.33 4.47
CA THR A 15 17.70 3.18 4.43
C THR A 15 16.98 1.83 4.48
N SER A 16 15.69 1.82 4.81
CA SER A 16 14.87 0.60 4.86
C SER A 16 13.52 0.84 4.22
N THR A 17 13.06 -0.14 3.44
CA THR A 17 11.72 -0.17 2.86
C THR A 17 10.90 -1.28 3.51
N VAL A 18 9.67 -0.95 3.93
CA VAL A 18 8.67 -1.92 4.40
C VAL A 18 7.56 -2.00 3.37
N LEU A 19 7.31 -3.20 2.85
CA LEU A 19 6.20 -3.47 1.95
C LEU A 19 5.04 -4.08 2.75
N LEU A 20 3.87 -3.45 2.70
CA LEU A 20 2.67 -3.90 3.40
C LEU A 20 1.66 -4.46 2.41
N ALA A 21 1.22 -5.69 2.67
CA ALA A 21 0.10 -6.32 1.99
C ALA A 21 -1.19 -6.14 2.81
N HIS A 22 -2.32 -6.03 2.12
CA HIS A 22 -3.64 -6.02 2.75
C HIS A 22 -4.14 -7.44 3.04
N GLY A 23 -5.10 -7.56 3.96
CA GLY A 23 -5.84 -8.80 4.18
C GLY A 23 -6.88 -9.07 3.08
N ALA A 24 -7.48 -10.25 3.08
CA ALA A 24 -8.50 -10.63 2.11
C ALA A 24 -9.66 -9.61 2.08
N GLY A 25 -10.09 -9.23 0.88
CA GLY A 25 -11.21 -8.30 0.64
C GLY A 25 -10.98 -6.83 1.01
N ALA A 26 -9.91 -6.49 1.74
CA ALA A 26 -9.58 -5.10 2.09
C ALA A 26 -8.69 -4.46 1.02
N PRO A 27 -8.81 -3.16 0.76
CA PRO A 27 -7.90 -2.48 -0.16
C PRO A 27 -6.61 -2.02 0.52
N MET A 28 -5.59 -1.69 -0.29
CA MET A 28 -4.30 -1.18 0.20
C MET A 28 -4.38 0.17 0.93
N ASP A 29 -5.46 0.93 0.71
CA ASP A 29 -5.78 2.19 1.39
C ASP A 29 -6.75 2.01 2.59
N SER A 30 -6.98 0.77 3.03
CA SER A 30 -7.80 0.50 4.23
C SER A 30 -7.35 1.37 5.43
N PRO A 31 -8.28 1.81 6.30
CA PRO A 31 -7.93 2.69 7.43
C PRO A 31 -6.80 2.14 8.30
N PHE A 32 -6.78 0.82 8.54
CA PHE A 32 -5.73 0.15 9.29
C PHE A 32 -4.34 0.32 8.63
N LEU A 33 -4.21 -0.06 7.36
CA LEU A 33 -2.93 0.06 6.64
C LEU A 33 -2.51 1.52 6.46
N THR A 34 -3.46 2.43 6.27
CA THR A 34 -3.17 3.87 6.17
C THR A 34 -2.59 4.41 7.47
N THR A 35 -3.17 4.05 8.62
CA THR A 35 -2.65 4.44 9.94
C THR A 35 -1.25 3.89 10.18
N ILE A 36 -1.02 2.59 9.92
CA ILE A 36 0.30 1.99 10.10
C ILE A 36 1.34 2.63 9.19
N ALA A 37 1.03 2.81 7.90
CA ALA A 37 1.97 3.38 6.94
C ALA A 37 2.33 4.83 7.27
N LYS A 38 1.37 5.62 7.75
CA LYS A 38 1.64 6.99 8.21
C LYS A 38 2.61 6.99 9.39
N GLN A 39 2.31 6.23 10.43
CA GLN A 39 3.11 6.20 11.67
C GLN A 39 4.53 5.68 11.42
N LEU A 40 4.69 4.62 10.63
CA LEU A 40 6.02 4.12 10.27
C LEU A 40 6.77 5.10 9.35
N GLY A 41 6.06 5.78 8.44
CA GLY A 41 6.63 6.80 7.57
C GLY A 41 7.18 8.01 8.34
N GLU A 42 6.47 8.46 9.37
CA GLU A 42 6.92 9.51 10.29
C GLU A 42 8.21 9.12 11.04
N ASN A 43 8.42 7.82 11.25
CA ASN A 43 9.66 7.25 11.81
C ASN A 43 10.77 7.02 10.77
N LYS A 44 10.78 7.80 9.68
CA LYS A 44 11.81 7.81 8.62
C LYS A 44 12.00 6.46 7.91
N LYS A 45 10.96 5.63 7.83
CA LYS A 45 10.94 4.41 7.02
C LYS A 45 10.21 4.67 5.71
N ARG A 46 10.70 4.10 4.60
CA ARG A 46 9.95 4.11 3.34
C ARG A 46 8.91 3.01 3.39
N ILE A 47 7.64 3.36 3.30
CA ILE A 47 6.55 2.39 3.36
C ILE A 47 5.88 2.33 2.00
N LEU A 48 5.76 1.14 1.45
CA LEU A 48 5.01 0.87 0.23
C LEU A 48 3.82 -0.02 0.53
N ARG A 49 2.68 0.27 -0.09
CA ARG A 49 1.46 -0.53 -0.05
C ARG A 49 1.05 -0.87 -1.47
N PHE A 50 0.56 -2.07 -1.67
CA PHE A 50 0.13 -2.56 -2.98
C PHE A 50 -1.16 -3.34 -2.88
N GLU A 51 -1.86 -3.48 -4.01
CA GLU A 51 -3.01 -4.36 -4.15
C GLU A 51 -2.60 -5.67 -4.82
N PHE A 52 -3.10 -6.79 -4.32
CA PHE A 52 -3.06 -8.04 -5.08
C PHE A 52 -3.85 -7.89 -6.39
N PRO A 53 -3.51 -8.62 -7.47
CA PRO A 53 -4.13 -8.45 -8.78
C PRO A 53 -5.66 -8.47 -8.75
N TYR A 54 -6.26 -9.32 -7.92
CA TYR A 54 -7.72 -9.40 -7.80
C TYR A 54 -8.34 -8.12 -7.19
N MET A 55 -7.66 -7.44 -6.25
CA MET A 55 -8.15 -6.15 -5.72
C MET A 55 -7.97 -5.03 -6.75
N GLN A 56 -6.90 -5.05 -7.54
CA GLN A 56 -6.71 -4.11 -8.64
C GLN A 56 -7.85 -4.23 -9.66
N MET A 57 -8.23 -5.47 -10.01
CA MET A 57 -9.38 -5.72 -10.89
C MET A 57 -10.69 -5.19 -10.29
N ARG A 58 -10.92 -5.35 -8.98
CA ARG A 58 -12.11 -4.79 -8.32
C ARG A 58 -12.24 -3.28 -8.45
N ARG A 59 -11.12 -2.53 -8.52
CA ARG A 59 -11.14 -1.08 -8.75
C ARG A 59 -11.67 -0.71 -10.15
N VAL A 60 -11.41 -1.56 -11.14
CA VAL A 60 -11.85 -1.38 -12.53
C VAL A 60 -13.29 -1.86 -12.71
N ASP A 61 -13.61 -3.03 -12.18
CA ASP A 61 -14.89 -3.71 -12.41
C ASP A 61 -16.03 -3.19 -11.51
N GLY A 62 -15.70 -2.41 -10.47
CA GLY A 62 -16.68 -1.84 -9.53
C GLY A 62 -17.41 -2.86 -8.64
N ARG A 63 -17.06 -4.14 -8.74
CA ARG A 63 -17.67 -5.24 -7.97
C ARG A 63 -17.03 -5.36 -6.58
N ARG A 64 -17.86 -5.34 -5.53
CA ARG A 64 -17.47 -5.63 -4.14
C ARG A 64 -17.43 -7.13 -3.87
#